data_AF-A0A7D8UEW8-F1
#
_entry.id   AF-A0A7D8UEW8-F1
#
_cell.length_a   1.000
_cell.length_b   1.000
_cell.length_c   1.000
_cell.angle_alpha   90.00
_cell.angle_beta   90.00
_cell.angle_gamma   90.00
#
_symmetry.space_group_name_H-M   'P 1'
#
loop_
_entity.id
_entity.type
_entity.pdbx_description
1 polymer ?
#
loop_
_entity_poly.entity_id
_entity_poly.type
_entity_poly.pdbx_seq_one_letter_code
_entity_poly.pdbx_strand_id
1 'polypeptide(L)'
;MCARCWTAPTSPLVTALRSDALNKLLYGVLMIALGLVYLAMPSRCSPSGGGSRASMDLSPSEREAIGGDRLAPDGSFNAMVFRAWVLGLIERGEHEKAAEEIVWLWRYGAVLDGPFVGVRGSYLIQDIRSLAEVHPPVLNLLRGVRDELEAGFGVPVPDQRREFRAWRARDEARRDWITLNDLIGERERTLAWVAALGPGEIERAYSGWAAEKVVRVLIASNREDLVTRTVSDPVRYFEREMDSHDRMLAVSLGPQIDRMTEESKGRQAAVWYVALLANGDARTGERLMELVFEPGRGVDPAARAEGFAAVLDARSIPVPTRVGTLRPRGE
;
A
#
# COMPACT_ATOMS: atom_id res chain seq x y z
N MET A 1 -15.80 -10.30 -62.19
CA MET A 1 -14.75 -11.05 -61.48
C MET A 1 -14.53 -10.40 -60.12
N CYS A 2 -14.71 -11.18 -59.06
CA CYS A 2 -14.81 -10.74 -57.67
C CYS A 2 -13.45 -10.44 -57.03
N ALA A 3 -13.36 -9.33 -56.30
CA ALA A 3 -12.41 -9.13 -55.21
C ALA A 3 -13.22 -8.80 -53.95
N ARG A 4 -13.42 -9.79 -53.08
CA ARG A 4 -13.90 -9.61 -51.70
C ARG A 4 -12.69 -9.70 -50.79
N CYS A 5 -12.27 -8.60 -50.19
CA CYS A 5 -11.35 -8.60 -49.06
C CYS A 5 -12.16 -8.93 -47.79
N TRP A 6 -11.90 -10.10 -47.22
CA TRP A 6 -12.32 -10.48 -45.88
C TRP A 6 -11.40 -9.78 -44.87
N THR A 7 -11.91 -8.81 -44.12
CA THR A 7 -11.31 -8.38 -42.86
C THR A 7 -12.04 -9.10 -41.74
N ALA A 8 -11.35 -10.02 -41.07
CA ALA A 8 -11.89 -10.69 -39.90
C ALA A 8 -11.98 -9.69 -38.74
N PRO A 9 -13.14 -9.54 -38.06
CA PRO A 9 -13.23 -8.69 -36.88
C PRO A 9 -12.42 -9.34 -35.75
N THR A 10 -11.46 -8.60 -35.21
CA THR A 10 -10.78 -8.97 -33.97
C THR A 10 -11.78 -8.87 -32.82
N SER A 11 -12.07 -9.99 -32.17
CA SER A 11 -12.94 -10.06 -31.00
C SER A 11 -12.44 -9.10 -29.89
N PRO A 12 -13.32 -8.29 -29.27
CA PRO A 12 -12.99 -7.42 -28.12
C PRO A 12 -12.29 -8.17 -26.98
N LEU A 13 -12.55 -9.47 -26.86
CA LEU A 13 -12.00 -10.35 -25.83
C LEU A 13 -10.50 -10.63 -26.06
N VAL A 14 -10.05 -10.66 -27.32
CA VAL A 14 -8.62 -10.83 -27.69
C VAL A 14 -7.84 -9.53 -27.43
N THR A 15 -8.49 -8.37 -27.60
CA THR A 15 -7.90 -7.07 -27.27
C THR A 15 -7.75 -6.88 -25.76
N ALA A 16 -8.77 -7.27 -24.98
CA ALA A 16 -8.74 -7.20 -23.52
C ALA A 16 -7.68 -8.15 -22.89
N LEU A 17 -7.58 -9.38 -23.38
CA LEU A 17 -6.56 -10.34 -22.91
C LEU A 17 -5.14 -9.91 -23.29
N ARG A 18 -4.95 -9.28 -24.46
CA ARG A 18 -3.65 -8.71 -24.84
C ARG A 18 -3.26 -7.52 -23.98
N SER A 19 -4.19 -6.67 -23.57
CA SER A 19 -3.86 -5.53 -22.69
C SER A 19 -3.44 -5.97 -21.28
N ASP A 20 -4.08 -7.00 -20.70
CA ASP A 20 -3.73 -7.46 -19.35
C ASP A 20 -2.37 -8.17 -19.32
N ALA A 21 -2.10 -9.04 -20.29
CA ALA A 21 -0.80 -9.71 -20.41
C ALA A 21 0.34 -8.72 -20.70
N LEU A 22 0.11 -7.73 -21.58
CA LEU A 22 1.09 -6.69 -21.88
C LEU A 22 1.33 -5.78 -20.67
N ASN A 23 0.28 -5.42 -19.92
CA ASN A 23 0.41 -4.63 -18.69
C ASN A 23 1.18 -5.39 -17.62
N LYS A 24 0.92 -6.69 -17.43
CA LYS A 24 1.70 -7.54 -16.51
C LYS A 24 3.17 -7.65 -16.92
N LEU A 25 3.45 -7.76 -18.21
CA LEU A 25 4.81 -7.85 -18.73
C LEU A 25 5.57 -6.51 -18.63
N LEU A 26 4.92 -5.39 -18.97
CA LEU A 26 5.49 -4.05 -18.80
C LEU A 26 5.72 -3.72 -17.32
N TYR A 27 4.79 -4.11 -16.44
CA TYR A 27 4.96 -3.99 -15.01
C TYR A 27 6.14 -4.85 -14.53
N GLY A 28 6.27 -6.10 -14.97
CA GLY A 28 7.42 -6.94 -14.66
C GLY A 28 8.77 -6.34 -15.11
N VAL A 29 8.84 -5.77 -16.32
CA VAL A 29 10.05 -5.11 -16.84
C VAL A 29 10.38 -3.84 -16.05
N LEU A 30 9.37 -3.02 -15.72
CA LEU A 30 9.52 -1.85 -14.86
C LEU A 30 10.01 -2.26 -13.46
N MET A 31 9.53 -3.36 -12.92
CA MET A 31 9.94 -3.89 -11.63
C MET A 31 11.39 -4.36 -11.62
N ILE A 32 11.84 -5.00 -12.70
CA ILE A 32 13.25 -5.33 -12.89
C ILE A 32 14.07 -4.05 -13.00
N ALA A 33 13.61 -3.06 -13.76
CA ALA A 33 14.30 -1.77 -13.90
C ALA A 33 14.39 -1.01 -12.58
N LEU A 34 13.32 -0.95 -11.77
CA LEU A 34 13.33 -0.33 -10.45
C LEU A 34 14.20 -1.09 -9.45
N GLY A 35 14.19 -2.43 -9.50
CA GLY A 35 15.12 -3.26 -8.73
C GLY A 35 16.58 -3.01 -9.13
N LEU A 36 16.86 -2.88 -10.43
CA LEU A 36 18.19 -2.56 -10.94
C LEU A 36 18.61 -1.13 -10.61
N VAL A 37 17.70 -0.15 -10.65
CA VAL A 37 17.95 1.23 -10.20
C VAL A 37 18.23 1.25 -8.70
N TYR A 38 17.48 0.48 -7.90
CA TYR A 38 17.73 0.33 -6.46
C TYR A 38 19.10 -0.31 -6.17
N LEU A 39 19.51 -1.29 -6.99
CA LEU A 39 20.83 -1.92 -6.91
C LEU A 39 21.97 -1.03 -7.46
N ALA A 40 21.67 -0.16 -8.42
CA ALA A 40 22.63 0.71 -9.08
C ALA A 40 22.76 2.10 -8.44
N MET A 41 21.80 2.50 -7.59
CA MET A 41 21.93 3.72 -6.78
C MET A 41 23.12 3.57 -5.84
N PRO A 42 24.16 4.42 -5.98
CA PRO A 42 25.23 4.45 -5.00
C PRO A 42 24.61 4.77 -3.65
N SER A 43 25.02 4.08 -2.59
CA SER A 43 24.56 4.27 -1.20
C SER A 43 24.91 5.65 -0.59
N ARG A 44 25.10 6.68 -1.43
CA ARG A 44 25.71 7.98 -1.13
C ARG A 44 24.72 9.06 -0.69
N CYS A 45 23.43 8.74 -0.56
CA CYS A 45 22.43 9.62 0.06
C CYS A 45 21.97 9.11 1.45
N SER A 46 22.84 8.40 2.18
CA SER A 46 22.74 8.36 3.64
C SER A 46 23.64 9.48 4.17
N PRO A 47 23.09 10.56 4.77
CA PRO A 47 23.91 11.64 5.30
C PRO A 47 24.78 11.09 6.42
N SER A 48 26.10 11.07 6.15
CA SER A 48 27.20 10.86 7.10
C SER A 48 27.13 9.60 7.98
N GLY A 49 27.68 8.52 7.46
CA GLY A 49 28.17 7.40 8.27
C GLY A 49 28.42 6.21 7.36
N GLY A 50 29.67 5.75 7.27
CA GLY A 50 30.02 4.50 6.62
C GLY A 50 29.39 3.32 7.36
N GLY A 51 28.08 3.14 7.16
CA GLY A 51 27.37 1.95 7.53
C GLY A 51 27.87 0.84 6.62
N SER A 52 28.90 0.13 7.08
CA SER A 52 28.95 -1.32 6.91
C SER A 52 27.50 -1.82 6.96
N ARG A 53 27.09 -2.73 6.06
CA ARG A 53 25.93 -3.56 6.32
C ARG A 53 26.20 -4.13 7.71
N ALA A 54 25.64 -3.51 8.74
CA ALA A 54 25.82 -3.97 10.09
C ALA A 54 25.22 -5.35 10.01
N SER A 55 26.07 -6.38 10.02
CA SER A 55 25.61 -7.72 10.32
C SER A 55 24.77 -7.50 11.56
N MET A 56 23.45 -7.72 11.45
CA MET A 56 22.65 -7.66 12.64
C MET A 56 23.31 -8.63 13.60
N ASP A 57 23.69 -8.13 14.78
CA ASP A 57 24.20 -8.96 15.86
C ASP A 57 23.01 -9.75 16.42
N LEU A 58 22.47 -10.63 15.58
CA LEU A 58 21.46 -11.61 15.93
C LEU A 58 22.12 -12.58 16.89
N SER A 59 21.53 -12.73 18.07
CA SER A 59 21.86 -13.78 19.02
C SER A 59 21.78 -15.16 18.35
N PRO A 60 22.49 -16.17 18.85
CA PRO A 60 22.38 -17.54 18.34
C PRO A 60 20.94 -18.04 18.26
N SER A 61 20.11 -17.73 19.25
CA SER A 61 18.69 -18.08 19.28
C SER A 61 17.86 -17.38 18.19
N GLU A 62 18.17 -16.12 17.86
CA GLU A 62 17.51 -15.42 16.76
C GLU A 62 17.91 -16.02 15.42
N ARG A 63 19.18 -16.38 15.22
CA ARG A 63 19.66 -17.05 14.00
C ARG A 63 19.03 -18.43 13.83
N GLU A 64 18.89 -19.18 14.91
CA GLU A 64 18.20 -20.48 14.91
C GLU A 64 16.72 -20.30 14.56
N ALA A 65 16.02 -19.34 15.18
CA ALA A 65 14.62 -19.06 14.89
C ALA A 65 14.37 -18.59 13.44
N ILE A 66 15.33 -17.87 12.85
CA ILE A 66 15.31 -17.45 11.44
C ILE A 66 15.52 -18.62 10.48
N GLY A 67 16.17 -19.71 10.92
CA GLY A 67 16.59 -20.80 10.04
C GLY A 67 17.78 -20.38 9.19
N GLY A 68 18.99 -20.72 9.64
CA GLY A 68 20.25 -20.24 9.06
C GLY A 68 20.46 -20.61 7.58
N ASP A 69 19.71 -21.57 7.04
CA ASP A 69 19.69 -21.97 5.64
C ASP A 69 19.05 -20.92 4.70
N ARG A 70 18.29 -19.97 5.26
CA ARG A 70 17.68 -18.85 4.53
C ARG A 70 18.58 -17.62 4.39
N LEU A 71 19.73 -17.63 5.05
CA LEU A 71 20.74 -16.58 4.96
C LEU A 71 21.80 -16.96 3.92
N ALA A 72 22.39 -15.95 3.29
CA ALA A 72 23.58 -16.17 2.48
C ALA A 72 24.75 -16.68 3.36
N PRO A 73 25.80 -17.31 2.79
CA PRO A 73 26.92 -17.84 3.57
C PRO A 73 27.64 -16.81 4.46
N ASP A 74 27.56 -15.53 4.11
CA ASP A 74 28.08 -14.40 4.90
C ASP A 74 27.11 -13.90 5.98
N GLY A 75 25.97 -14.58 6.16
CA GLY A 75 24.89 -14.21 7.07
C GLY A 75 24.00 -13.07 6.56
N SER A 76 24.21 -12.56 5.34
CA SER A 76 23.39 -11.50 4.78
C SER A 76 22.03 -12.02 4.30
N PHE A 77 21.04 -11.14 4.31
CA PHE A 77 19.70 -11.40 3.80
C PHE A 77 19.32 -10.33 2.77
N ASN A 78 18.67 -10.75 1.68
CA ASN A 78 18.09 -9.85 0.70
C ASN A 78 16.66 -10.30 0.44
N ALA A 79 15.70 -9.50 0.91
CA ALA A 79 14.30 -9.89 0.88
C ALA A 79 13.75 -9.97 -0.55
N MET A 80 14.31 -9.22 -1.50
CA MET A 80 13.90 -9.25 -2.91
C MET A 80 14.39 -10.52 -3.62
N VAL A 81 15.62 -10.97 -3.33
CA VAL A 81 16.13 -12.26 -3.84
C VAL A 81 15.31 -13.41 -3.27
N PHE A 82 15.02 -13.35 -1.96
CA PHE A 82 14.19 -14.36 -1.31
C PHE A 82 12.76 -14.40 -1.89
N ARG A 83 12.14 -13.24 -2.10
CA ARG A 83 10.85 -13.12 -2.78
C ARG A 83 10.88 -13.72 -4.18
N ALA A 84 11.94 -13.49 -4.97
CA ALA A 84 12.06 -14.08 -6.31
C ALA A 84 12.10 -15.62 -6.25
N TRP A 85 12.77 -16.19 -5.25
CA TRP A 85 12.75 -17.63 -5.02
C TRP A 85 11.35 -18.14 -4.65
N VAL A 86 10.62 -17.44 -3.79
CA VAL A 86 9.21 -17.74 -3.46
C VAL A 86 8.34 -17.74 -4.72
N LEU A 87 8.48 -16.74 -5.59
CA LEU A 87 7.74 -16.71 -6.86
C LEU A 87 8.06 -17.92 -7.74
N GLY A 88 9.32 -18.35 -7.80
CA GLY A 88 9.71 -19.57 -8.49
C GLY A 88 9.07 -20.84 -7.92
N LEU A 89 8.81 -20.91 -6.60
CA LEU A 89 8.05 -22.02 -6.00
C LEU A 89 6.59 -22.02 -6.49
N ILE A 90 5.96 -20.84 -6.55
CA ILE A 90 4.59 -20.68 -7.06
C ILE A 90 4.51 -21.14 -8.53
N GLU A 91 5.45 -20.70 -9.38
CA GLU A 91 5.48 -21.07 -10.80
C GLU A 91 5.65 -22.57 -11.04
N ARG A 92 6.33 -23.29 -10.13
CA ARG A 92 6.49 -24.75 -10.20
C ARG A 92 5.33 -25.53 -9.57
N GLY A 93 4.30 -24.86 -9.04
CA GLY A 93 3.19 -25.50 -8.36
C GLY A 93 3.51 -25.98 -6.95
N GLU A 94 4.67 -25.62 -6.38
CA GLU A 94 5.08 -25.95 -5.02
C GLU A 94 4.39 -25.02 -3.99
N HIS A 95 3.06 -24.91 -4.06
CA HIS A 95 2.29 -23.87 -3.39
C HIS A 95 2.35 -23.94 -1.86
N GLU A 96 2.39 -25.14 -1.28
CA GLU A 96 2.47 -25.34 0.17
C GLU A 96 3.79 -24.78 0.72
N LYS A 97 4.91 -25.16 0.09
CA LYS A 97 6.23 -24.61 0.41
C LYS A 97 6.29 -23.09 0.17
N ALA A 98 5.72 -22.61 -0.92
CA ALA A 98 5.62 -21.16 -1.15
C ALA A 98 4.86 -20.44 -0.03
N ALA A 99 3.78 -21.04 0.48
CA ALA A 99 2.98 -20.48 1.57
C ALA A 99 3.79 -20.39 2.88
N GLU A 100 4.52 -21.45 3.24
CA GLU A 100 5.42 -21.45 4.40
C GLU A 100 6.47 -20.34 4.31
N GLU A 101 7.08 -20.18 3.14
CA GLU A 101 8.16 -19.21 2.92
C GLU A 101 7.65 -17.77 2.84
N ILE A 102 6.41 -17.56 2.36
CA ILE A 102 5.71 -16.27 2.45
C ILE A 102 5.47 -15.88 3.91
N VAL A 103 4.99 -16.83 4.73
CA VAL A 103 4.71 -16.58 6.15
C VAL A 103 6.01 -16.25 6.89
N TRP A 104 7.08 -16.98 6.58
CA TRP A 104 8.42 -16.69 7.09
C TRP A 104 8.88 -15.28 6.67
N LEU A 105 8.75 -14.95 5.39
CA LEU A 105 9.18 -13.66 4.84
C LEU A 105 8.38 -12.50 5.46
N TRP A 106 7.10 -12.71 5.76
CA TRP A 106 6.28 -11.73 6.48
C TRP A 106 6.82 -11.43 7.87
N ARG A 107 7.15 -12.48 8.63
CA ARG A 107 7.64 -12.40 10.02
C ARG A 107 9.02 -11.76 10.12
N TYR A 108 9.94 -12.17 9.26
CA TYR A 108 11.37 -11.84 9.46
C TYR A 108 11.92 -10.88 8.42
N GLY A 109 11.28 -10.73 7.25
CA GLY A 109 11.84 -9.95 6.14
C GLY A 109 12.13 -8.50 6.51
N ALA A 110 11.21 -7.84 7.22
CA ALA A 110 11.37 -6.45 7.68
C ALA A 110 12.40 -6.31 8.81
N VAL A 111 12.55 -7.35 9.63
CA VAL A 111 13.56 -7.38 10.68
C VAL A 111 14.94 -7.48 10.04
N LEU A 112 15.12 -8.35 9.05
CA LEU A 112 16.41 -8.61 8.43
C LEU A 112 16.81 -7.58 7.37
N ASP A 113 15.82 -6.96 6.72
CA ASP A 113 15.99 -5.97 5.65
C ASP A 113 14.97 -4.84 5.87
N GLY A 114 15.36 -3.79 6.63
CA GLY A 114 14.46 -2.70 7.03
C GLY A 114 13.66 -2.05 5.88
N PRO A 115 14.25 -1.79 4.70
CA PRO A 115 13.52 -1.37 3.50
C PRO A 115 12.36 -2.28 3.07
N PHE A 116 12.38 -3.57 3.45
CA PHE A 116 11.33 -4.53 3.13
C PHE A 116 9.98 -4.18 3.76
N VAL A 117 9.91 -3.33 4.79
CA VAL A 117 8.64 -2.81 5.34
C VAL A 117 7.74 -2.19 4.26
N GLY A 118 8.33 -1.53 3.25
CA GLY A 118 7.60 -0.98 2.11
C GLY A 118 7.11 -2.08 1.14
N VAL A 119 7.98 -3.04 0.84
CA VAL A 119 7.70 -4.18 -0.07
C VAL A 119 6.63 -5.10 0.50
N ARG A 120 6.69 -5.39 1.81
CA ARG A 120 5.73 -6.23 2.52
C ARG A 120 4.30 -5.69 2.38
N GLY A 121 4.12 -4.39 2.57
CA GLY A 121 2.81 -3.71 2.48
C GLY A 121 2.29 -3.45 1.06
N SER A 122 3.03 -3.87 0.03
CA SER A 122 2.72 -3.62 -1.38
C SER A 122 2.83 -4.90 -2.21
N TYR A 123 4.04 -5.26 -2.64
CA TYR A 123 4.29 -6.40 -3.54
C TYR A 123 3.99 -7.75 -2.90
N LEU A 124 4.42 -7.96 -1.64
CA LEU A 124 4.20 -9.24 -0.98
C LEU A 124 2.71 -9.56 -0.82
N ILE A 125 1.87 -8.55 -0.54
CA ILE A 125 0.41 -8.72 -0.49
C ILE A 125 -0.14 -9.22 -1.81
N GLN A 126 0.35 -8.71 -2.95
CA GLN A 126 -0.12 -9.16 -4.26
C GLN A 126 0.30 -10.60 -4.55
N ASP A 127 1.51 -10.99 -4.12
CA ASP A 127 1.98 -12.37 -4.24
C ASP A 127 1.13 -13.31 -3.38
N ILE A 128 0.81 -12.89 -2.15
CA ILE A 128 -0.09 -13.64 -1.27
C ILE A 128 -1.47 -13.80 -1.90
N ARG A 129 -2.05 -12.73 -2.48
CA ARG A 129 -3.35 -12.81 -3.15
C ARG A 129 -3.31 -13.81 -4.31
N SER A 130 -2.29 -13.71 -5.15
CA SER A 130 -2.10 -14.63 -6.29
C SER A 130 -1.93 -16.08 -5.82
N LEU A 131 -1.17 -16.30 -4.73
CA LEU A 131 -1.04 -17.63 -4.14
C LEU A 131 -2.36 -18.11 -3.53
N ALA A 132 -3.11 -17.25 -2.84
CA ALA A 132 -4.38 -17.61 -2.22
C ALA A 132 -5.45 -18.01 -3.24
N GLU A 133 -5.40 -17.51 -4.47
CA GLU A 133 -6.29 -17.93 -5.57
C GLU A 133 -6.06 -19.40 -5.96
N VAL A 134 -4.82 -19.89 -5.92
CA VAL A 134 -4.46 -21.26 -6.33
C VAL A 134 -4.18 -22.20 -5.15
N HIS A 135 -3.98 -21.65 -3.95
CA HIS A 135 -3.71 -22.35 -2.71
C HIS A 135 -4.30 -21.58 -1.52
N PRO A 136 -5.64 -21.61 -1.35
CA PRO A 136 -6.32 -20.93 -0.24
C PRO A 136 -5.79 -21.21 1.19
N PRO A 137 -5.21 -22.39 1.52
CA PRO A 137 -4.69 -22.65 2.87
C PRO A 137 -3.67 -21.63 3.39
N VAL A 138 -2.96 -20.89 2.52
CA VAL A 138 -2.04 -19.81 2.94
C VAL A 138 -2.73 -18.76 3.83
N LEU A 139 -4.02 -18.49 3.61
CA LEU A 139 -4.78 -17.52 4.41
C LEU A 139 -4.97 -18.00 5.86
N ASN A 140 -5.01 -19.31 6.10
CA ASN A 140 -5.08 -19.85 7.46
C ASN A 140 -3.75 -19.68 8.20
N LEU A 141 -2.62 -19.84 7.51
CA LEU A 141 -1.31 -19.58 8.09
C LEU A 141 -1.15 -18.09 8.46
N LEU A 142 -1.56 -17.21 7.56
CA LEU A 142 -1.51 -15.76 7.80
C LEU A 142 -2.49 -15.30 8.89
N ARG A 143 -3.62 -15.99 9.09
CA ARG A 143 -4.48 -15.77 10.25
C ARG A 143 -3.73 -16.05 11.56
N GLY A 144 -2.92 -17.11 11.60
CA GLY A 144 -2.05 -17.39 12.75
C GLY A 144 -1.07 -16.24 13.04
N VAL A 145 -0.42 -15.70 12.01
CA VAL A 145 0.46 -14.52 12.15
C VAL A 145 -0.31 -13.30 12.66
N ARG A 146 -1.53 -13.07 12.15
CA ARG A 146 -2.39 -11.98 12.63
C ARG A 146 -2.70 -12.16 14.13
N ASP A 147 -3.14 -13.35 14.54
CA ASP A 147 -3.49 -13.63 15.94
C ASP A 147 -2.30 -13.42 16.88
N GLU A 148 -1.08 -13.81 16.45
CA GLU A 148 0.17 -13.53 17.17
C GLU A 148 0.42 -12.03 17.35
N LEU A 149 0.24 -11.23 16.28
CA LEU A 149 0.40 -9.78 16.35
C LEU A 149 -0.63 -9.13 17.28
N GLU A 150 -1.89 -9.60 17.23
CA GLU A 150 -2.99 -9.11 18.07
C GLU A 150 -2.70 -9.33 19.56
N ALA A 151 -2.21 -10.52 19.92
CA ALA A 151 -1.82 -10.83 21.29
C ALA A 151 -0.74 -9.88 21.85
N GLY A 152 0.08 -9.30 20.97
CA GLY A 152 1.11 -8.31 21.33
C GLY A 152 0.60 -6.90 21.63
N PHE A 153 -0.69 -6.59 21.37
CA PHE A 153 -1.20 -5.21 21.49
C PHE A 153 -1.43 -4.72 22.92
N GLY A 154 -1.48 -5.61 23.91
CA GLY A 154 -1.81 -5.31 25.30
C GLY A 154 -0.76 -4.53 26.11
N VAL A 155 0.29 -4.01 25.49
CA VAL A 155 1.36 -3.26 26.19
C VAL A 155 1.15 -1.75 26.00
N PRO A 156 0.74 -1.00 27.05
CA PRO A 156 0.63 0.45 27.00
C PRO A 156 1.92 1.09 26.49
N VAL A 157 1.82 2.22 25.80
CA VAL A 157 2.97 3.01 25.35
C VAL A 157 3.46 3.83 26.55
N PRO A 158 4.64 3.55 27.14
CA PRO A 158 5.27 4.47 28.07
C PRO A 158 5.73 5.72 27.30
N ASP A 159 5.82 6.84 28.00
CA ASP A 159 6.15 8.17 27.45
C ASP A 159 7.25 8.17 26.35
N GLN A 160 7.00 8.89 25.27
CA GLN A 160 7.40 8.59 23.89
C GLN A 160 8.90 8.75 23.54
N ARG A 161 9.76 9.16 24.47
CA ARG A 161 11.12 9.64 24.12
C ARG A 161 12.26 8.63 24.31
N ARG A 162 12.09 7.57 25.11
CA ARG A 162 13.17 6.57 25.35
C ARG A 162 13.04 5.26 24.57
N GLU A 163 11.93 5.04 23.88
CA GLU A 163 11.67 3.76 23.19
C GLU A 163 11.27 3.93 21.72
N PHE A 164 11.86 4.88 20.99
CA PHE A 164 11.53 5.09 19.56
C PHE A 164 11.56 3.78 18.73
N ARG A 165 12.51 2.87 19.01
CA ARG A 165 12.58 1.54 18.39
C ARG A 165 11.41 0.63 18.77
N ALA A 166 11.02 0.57 20.04
CA ALA A 166 9.90 -0.26 20.47
C ALA A 166 8.56 0.32 19.99
N TRP A 167 8.42 1.65 19.99
CA TRP A 167 7.29 2.35 19.40
C TRP A 167 7.16 2.01 17.91
N ARG A 168 8.25 2.13 17.14
CA ARG A 168 8.26 1.80 15.71
C ARG A 168 7.91 0.33 15.46
N ALA A 169 8.47 -0.60 16.24
CA ALA A 169 8.15 -2.02 16.11
C ALA A 169 6.65 -2.29 16.36
N ARG A 170 6.03 -1.62 17.35
CA ARG A 170 4.58 -1.74 17.61
C ARG A 170 3.73 -1.10 16.51
N ASP A 171 4.14 0.05 15.98
CA ASP A 171 3.46 0.71 14.85
C ASP A 171 3.49 -0.20 13.61
N GLU A 172 4.65 -0.78 13.29
CA GLU A 172 4.81 -1.75 12.20
C GLU A 172 3.99 -3.02 12.42
N ALA A 173 3.99 -3.59 13.63
CA ALA A 173 3.17 -4.77 13.97
C ALA A 173 1.67 -4.51 13.79
N ARG A 174 1.19 -3.32 14.16
CA ARG A 174 -0.22 -2.93 13.98
C ARG A 174 -0.57 -2.68 12.53
N ARG A 175 0.34 -2.06 11.77
CA ARG A 175 0.18 -1.92 10.31
C ARG A 175 0.04 -3.29 9.65
N ASP A 176 0.86 -4.26 10.05
CA ASP A 176 0.78 -5.63 9.55
C ASP A 176 -0.56 -6.27 9.93
N TRP A 177 -0.99 -6.14 11.18
CA TRP A 177 -2.29 -6.68 11.62
C TRP A 177 -3.48 -6.11 10.85
N ILE A 178 -3.54 -4.79 10.64
CA ILE A 178 -4.58 -4.14 9.82
C ILE A 178 -4.56 -4.71 8.40
N THR A 179 -3.36 -4.85 7.84
CA THR A 179 -3.14 -5.35 6.48
C THR A 179 -3.56 -6.82 6.35
N LEU A 180 -3.22 -7.65 7.33
CA LEU A 180 -3.61 -9.06 7.36
C LEU A 180 -5.12 -9.22 7.54
N ASN A 181 -5.77 -8.43 8.40
CA ASN A 181 -7.22 -8.42 8.54
C ASN A 181 -7.90 -8.12 7.19
N ASP A 182 -7.40 -7.13 6.43
CA ASP A 182 -7.93 -6.83 5.10
C ASP A 182 -7.73 -8.00 4.12
N LEU A 183 -6.55 -8.61 4.13
CA LEU A 183 -6.15 -9.69 3.24
C LEU A 183 -6.92 -10.99 3.48
N ILE A 184 -7.16 -11.36 4.73
CA ILE A 184 -7.87 -12.60 5.12
C ILE A 184 -9.40 -12.42 5.20
N GLY A 185 -9.92 -11.23 4.88
CA GLY A 185 -11.36 -10.93 4.89
C GLY A 185 -11.95 -10.66 6.27
N GLU A 186 -11.12 -10.35 7.28
CA GLU A 186 -11.52 -10.07 8.67
C GLU A 186 -11.49 -8.58 9.00
N ARG A 187 -11.91 -7.74 8.03
CA ARG A 187 -11.92 -6.28 8.15
C ARG A 187 -12.72 -5.77 9.35
N GLU A 188 -13.77 -6.48 9.75
CA GLU A 188 -14.60 -6.17 10.92
C GLU A 188 -13.81 -6.08 12.23
N ARG A 189 -12.71 -6.82 12.38
CA ARG A 189 -11.83 -6.71 13.56
C ARG A 189 -11.11 -5.36 13.59
N THR A 190 -10.62 -4.90 12.44
CA THR A 190 -10.05 -3.55 12.33
C THR A 190 -11.09 -2.49 12.69
N LEU A 191 -12.34 -2.64 12.22
CA LEU A 191 -13.41 -1.69 12.55
C LEU A 191 -13.77 -1.69 14.04
N ALA A 192 -13.90 -2.87 14.65
CA ALA A 192 -14.18 -3.01 16.07
C ALA A 192 -13.08 -2.37 16.92
N TRP A 193 -11.82 -2.62 16.55
CA TRP A 193 -10.67 -2.00 17.17
C TRP A 193 -10.70 -0.46 17.05
N VAL A 194 -10.94 0.09 15.86
CA VAL A 194 -11.06 1.55 15.65
C VAL A 194 -12.22 2.15 16.44
N ALA A 195 -13.38 1.48 16.49
CA ALA A 195 -14.55 1.98 17.20
C ALA A 195 -14.31 2.08 18.72
N ALA A 196 -13.47 1.19 19.27
CA ALA A 196 -13.08 1.17 20.68
C ALA A 196 -12.08 2.28 21.07
N LEU A 197 -11.40 2.90 20.10
CA LEU A 197 -10.46 3.99 20.35
C LEU A 197 -11.17 5.32 20.61
N GLY A 198 -10.64 6.11 21.52
CA GLY A 198 -11.04 7.49 21.74
C GLY A 198 -10.70 8.42 20.55
N PRO A 199 -11.36 9.60 20.43
CA PRO A 199 -11.03 10.59 19.41
C PRO A 199 -9.53 10.97 19.41
N GLY A 200 -8.92 10.96 18.22
CA GLY A 200 -7.51 11.32 18.01
C GLY A 200 -6.51 10.32 18.59
N GLU A 201 -6.95 9.20 19.16
CA GLU A 201 -6.02 8.15 19.61
C GLU A 201 -5.30 7.51 18.44
N ILE A 202 -5.93 7.44 17.26
CA ILE A 202 -5.26 6.92 16.07
C ILE A 202 -4.11 7.85 15.68
N GLU A 203 -4.37 9.15 15.52
CA GLU A 203 -3.29 10.11 15.21
C GLU A 203 -2.16 10.12 16.26
N ARG A 204 -2.47 9.92 17.55
CA ARG A 204 -1.45 9.84 18.61
C ARG A 204 -0.69 8.52 18.63
N ALA A 205 -1.36 7.42 18.32
CA ALA A 205 -0.81 6.08 18.44
C ALA A 205 -0.07 5.61 17.18
N TYR A 206 -0.31 6.27 16.04
CA TYR A 206 0.15 5.80 14.73
C TYR A 206 0.97 6.82 13.97
N SER A 207 1.95 6.31 13.22
CA SER A 207 2.51 7.06 12.11
C SER A 207 1.44 7.28 11.01
N GLY A 208 1.62 8.30 10.17
CA GLY A 208 0.63 8.67 9.13
C GLY A 208 0.21 7.53 8.20
N TRP A 209 1.07 6.52 8.02
CA TRP A 209 0.82 5.34 7.17
C TRP A 209 -0.18 4.35 7.75
N ALA A 210 -0.14 4.08 9.06
CA ALA A 210 -1.13 3.19 9.67
C ALA A 210 -2.51 3.87 9.71
N ALA A 211 -2.55 5.17 9.95
CA ALA A 211 -3.78 5.97 9.82
C ALA A 211 -4.37 5.88 8.41
N GLU A 212 -3.53 5.97 7.37
CA GLU A 212 -3.97 5.83 5.96
C GLU A 212 -4.66 4.48 5.70
N LYS A 213 -4.07 3.39 6.17
CA LYS A 213 -4.63 2.03 6.03
C LYS A 213 -5.96 1.89 6.77
N VAL A 214 -6.06 2.45 7.98
CA VAL A 214 -7.32 2.50 8.74
C VAL A 214 -8.38 3.25 7.94
N VAL A 215 -8.06 4.45 7.45
CA VAL A 215 -8.99 5.28 6.68
C VAL A 215 -9.50 4.50 5.47
N ARG A 216 -8.61 3.87 4.69
CA ARG A 216 -8.97 2.98 3.56
C ARG A 216 -9.96 1.88 3.98
N VAL A 217 -9.73 1.22 5.11
CA VAL A 217 -10.62 0.20 5.66
C VAL A 217 -11.98 0.78 6.02
N LEU A 218 -12.02 1.94 6.68
CA LEU A 218 -13.28 2.60 7.07
C LEU A 218 -14.15 2.93 5.86
N ILE A 219 -13.56 3.46 4.79
CA ILE A 219 -14.29 3.76 3.55
C ILE A 219 -14.79 2.49 2.89
N ALA A 220 -13.93 1.48 2.74
CA ALA A 220 -14.29 0.22 2.10
C ALA A 220 -15.46 -0.47 2.82
N SER A 221 -15.65 -0.18 4.11
CA SER A 221 -16.73 -0.67 4.96
C SER A 221 -17.89 0.30 5.16
N ASN A 222 -17.94 1.44 4.45
CA ASN A 222 -18.98 2.47 4.62
C ASN A 222 -19.11 2.96 6.08
N ARG A 223 -17.96 3.14 6.75
CA ARG A 223 -17.81 3.64 8.12
C ARG A 223 -17.17 5.03 8.14
N GLU A 224 -17.66 5.90 7.28
CA GLU A 224 -17.24 7.30 7.19
C GLU A 224 -17.42 8.08 8.50
N ASP A 225 -18.38 7.66 9.32
CA ASP A 225 -18.61 8.17 10.68
C ASP A 225 -17.39 8.04 11.60
N LEU A 226 -16.49 7.10 11.31
CA LEU A 226 -15.28 6.87 12.09
C LEU A 226 -14.05 7.61 11.53
N VAL A 227 -14.08 8.09 10.28
CA VAL A 227 -12.89 8.66 9.62
C VAL A 227 -12.41 9.91 10.35
N THR A 228 -13.31 10.81 10.76
CA THR A 228 -12.99 12.04 11.51
C THR A 228 -12.54 11.76 12.95
N ARG A 229 -12.80 10.56 13.49
CA ARG A 229 -12.24 10.14 14.80
C ARG A 229 -10.76 9.76 14.68
N THR A 230 -10.31 9.41 13.47
CA THR A 230 -8.95 8.90 13.24
C THR A 230 -7.91 10.02 13.16
N VAL A 231 -8.29 11.17 12.62
CA VAL A 231 -7.41 12.31 12.35
C VAL A 231 -8.07 13.58 12.87
N SER A 232 -7.41 14.28 13.79
CA SER A 232 -7.96 15.50 14.40
C SER A 232 -7.94 16.71 13.48
N ASP A 233 -6.98 16.76 12.56
CA ASP A 233 -6.85 17.80 11.54
C ASP A 233 -6.78 17.16 10.13
N PRO A 234 -7.94 16.82 9.54
CA PRO A 234 -8.00 16.12 8.25
C PRO A 234 -7.38 16.94 7.11
N VAL A 235 -7.45 18.28 7.17
CA VAL A 235 -6.82 19.17 6.18
C VAL A 235 -5.32 19.02 6.22
N ARG A 236 -4.73 19.23 7.39
CA ARG A 236 -3.27 19.17 7.55
C ARG A 236 -2.73 17.77 7.33
N TYR A 237 -3.48 16.73 7.68
CA TYR A 237 -3.11 15.35 7.33
C TYR A 237 -3.06 15.18 5.81
N PHE A 238 -4.11 15.60 5.12
CA PHE A 238 -4.19 15.47 3.67
C PHE A 238 -3.13 16.30 2.94
N GLU A 239 -2.82 17.51 3.43
CA GLU A 239 -1.71 18.32 2.91
C GLU A 239 -0.37 17.56 2.94
N ARG A 240 -0.04 16.92 4.08
CA ARG A 240 1.19 16.12 4.21
C ARG A 240 1.24 14.96 3.22
N GLU A 241 0.10 14.30 3.00
CA GLU A 241 -0.02 13.22 2.02
C GLU A 241 0.14 13.74 0.59
N MET A 242 -0.46 14.89 0.25
CA MET A 242 -0.29 15.48 -1.07
C MET A 242 1.15 15.92 -1.32
N ASP A 243 1.82 16.51 -0.34
CA ASP A 243 3.24 16.86 -0.44
C ASP A 243 4.12 15.62 -0.65
N SER A 244 3.75 14.48 -0.04
CA SER A 244 4.43 13.20 -0.26
C SER A 244 4.28 12.73 -1.71
N HIS A 245 3.06 12.77 -2.25
CA HIS A 245 2.82 12.41 -3.66
C HIS A 245 3.49 13.40 -4.61
N ASP A 246 3.50 14.70 -4.31
CA ASP A 246 4.16 15.72 -5.14
C ASP A 246 5.67 15.49 -5.19
N ARG A 247 6.31 15.11 -4.06
CA ARG A 247 7.72 14.69 -4.05
C ARG A 247 7.96 13.44 -4.89
N MET A 248 7.04 12.48 -4.90
CA MET A 248 7.14 11.29 -5.73
C MET A 248 7.02 11.62 -7.22
N LEU A 249 6.08 12.49 -7.59
CA LEU A 249 5.90 12.98 -8.97
C LEU A 249 7.09 13.82 -9.45
N ALA A 250 7.75 14.57 -8.56
CA ALA A 250 8.93 15.37 -8.91
C ALA A 250 10.12 14.51 -9.36
N VAL A 251 10.19 13.24 -8.94
CA VAL A 251 11.21 12.30 -9.42
C VAL A 251 10.87 11.77 -10.82
N SER A 252 9.60 11.91 -11.25
CA SER A 252 8.97 11.32 -12.45
C SER A 252 9.39 9.89 -12.73
N LEU A 253 8.46 8.96 -12.52
CA LEU A 253 8.71 7.55 -12.80
C LEU A 253 8.18 7.16 -14.20
N GLY A 254 7.71 8.15 -14.96
CA GLY A 254 7.18 8.02 -16.31
C GLY A 254 5.66 8.26 -16.38
N PRO A 255 5.12 8.57 -17.57
CA PRO A 255 3.75 9.09 -17.72
C PRO A 255 2.66 8.20 -17.11
N GLN A 256 2.83 6.88 -17.19
CA GLN A 256 1.85 5.93 -16.65
C GLN A 256 1.80 5.97 -15.11
N ILE A 257 2.96 5.98 -14.46
CA ILE A 257 3.05 6.00 -12.99
C ILE A 257 2.63 7.36 -12.46
N ASP A 258 3.01 8.42 -13.17
CA ASP A 258 2.61 9.79 -12.83
C ASP A 258 1.08 9.93 -12.90
N ARG A 259 0.45 9.42 -13.96
CA ARG A 259 -1.01 9.36 -14.10
C ARG A 259 -1.66 8.54 -12.98
N MET A 260 -1.18 7.33 -12.70
CA MET A 260 -1.71 6.49 -11.61
C MET A 260 -1.63 7.19 -10.25
N THR A 261 -0.54 7.92 -10.03
CA THR A 261 -0.33 8.71 -8.81
C THR A 261 -1.35 9.83 -8.71
N GLU A 262 -1.59 10.55 -9.81
CA GLU A 262 -2.60 11.61 -9.85
C GLU A 262 -4.03 11.09 -9.65
N GLU A 263 -4.39 9.98 -10.29
CA GLU A 263 -5.67 9.29 -10.04
C GLU A 263 -5.80 8.89 -8.56
N SER A 264 -4.73 8.36 -7.96
CA SER A 264 -4.70 8.00 -6.53
C SER A 264 -4.95 9.21 -5.63
N LYS A 265 -4.31 10.36 -5.91
CA LYS A 265 -4.56 11.63 -5.19
C LYS A 265 -6.02 12.03 -5.26
N GLY A 266 -6.62 11.96 -6.46
CA GLY A 266 -8.04 12.22 -6.69
C GLY A 266 -8.96 11.31 -5.87
N ARG A 267 -8.71 9.99 -5.90
CA ARG A 267 -9.51 9.02 -5.12
C ARG A 267 -9.43 9.28 -3.62
N GLN A 268 -8.22 9.55 -3.10
CA GLN A 268 -8.01 9.86 -1.68
C GLN A 268 -8.73 11.16 -1.27
N ALA A 269 -8.71 12.18 -2.12
CA ALA A 269 -9.45 13.42 -1.89
C ALA A 269 -10.96 13.18 -1.79
N ALA A 270 -11.53 12.42 -2.73
CA ALA A 270 -12.96 12.10 -2.73
C ALA A 270 -13.38 11.35 -1.48
N VAL A 271 -12.56 10.40 -1.07
CA VAL A 271 -12.70 9.67 0.18
C VAL A 271 -12.84 10.59 1.39
N TRP A 272 -11.91 11.55 1.56
CA TRP A 272 -11.94 12.47 2.69
C TRP A 272 -13.12 13.44 2.59
N TYR A 273 -13.42 13.90 1.39
CA TYR A 273 -14.58 14.74 1.13
C TYR A 273 -15.89 14.05 1.55
N VAL A 274 -16.11 12.81 1.12
CA VAL A 274 -17.30 12.03 1.50
C VAL A 274 -17.37 11.81 3.01
N ALA A 275 -16.23 11.51 3.63
CA ALA A 275 -16.16 11.34 5.08
C ALA A 275 -16.55 12.61 5.84
N LEU A 276 -16.04 13.77 5.43
CA LEU A 276 -16.35 15.05 6.06
C LEU A 276 -17.80 15.45 5.86
N LEU A 277 -18.36 15.25 4.66
CA LEU A 277 -19.78 15.45 4.40
C LEU A 277 -20.66 14.59 5.31
N ALA A 278 -20.34 13.31 5.45
CA ALA A 278 -21.10 12.38 6.30
C ALA A 278 -21.10 12.79 7.78
N ASN A 279 -20.06 13.52 8.21
CA ASN A 279 -19.93 14.06 9.56
C ASN A 279 -20.44 15.51 9.71
N GLY A 280 -21.09 16.06 8.67
CA GLY A 280 -21.63 17.42 8.69
C GLY A 280 -20.58 18.53 8.55
N ASP A 281 -19.34 18.20 8.22
CA ASP A 281 -18.23 19.15 8.05
C ASP A 281 -17.98 19.48 6.56
N ALA A 282 -19.03 19.99 5.90
CA ALA A 282 -18.97 20.33 4.48
C ALA A 282 -17.89 21.40 4.18
N ARG A 283 -17.66 22.34 5.10
CA ARG A 283 -16.68 23.41 4.94
C ARG A 283 -15.25 22.87 4.86
N THR A 284 -14.88 21.94 5.74
CA THR A 284 -13.57 21.29 5.69
C THR A 284 -13.44 20.43 4.44
N GLY A 285 -14.54 19.77 4.03
CA GLY A 285 -14.61 19.06 2.75
C GLY A 285 -14.30 19.96 1.56
N GLU A 286 -14.95 21.12 1.46
CA GLU A 286 -14.67 22.12 0.41
C GLU A 286 -13.23 22.64 0.45
N ARG A 287 -12.67 22.84 1.64
CA ARG A 287 -11.28 23.28 1.78
C ARG A 287 -10.29 22.23 1.25
N LEU A 288 -10.53 20.95 1.51
CA LEU A 288 -9.74 19.86 0.92
C LEU A 288 -9.82 19.90 -0.61
N MET A 289 -11.00 20.15 -1.16
CA MET A 289 -11.18 20.24 -2.61
C MET A 289 -10.36 21.38 -3.23
N GLU A 290 -10.31 22.53 -2.57
CA GLU A 290 -9.49 23.65 -3.01
C GLU A 290 -7.99 23.28 -3.04
N LEU A 291 -7.51 22.55 -2.02
CA LEU A 291 -6.11 22.11 -1.93
C LEU A 291 -5.74 21.05 -2.99
N VAL A 292 -6.67 20.14 -3.28
CA VAL A 292 -6.48 19.04 -4.24
C VAL A 292 -6.41 19.57 -5.66
N PHE A 293 -7.24 20.55 -5.98
CA PHE A 293 -7.39 21.11 -7.32
C PHE A 293 -6.79 22.51 -7.45
N GLU A 294 -5.85 22.84 -6.56
CA GLU A 294 -5.10 24.10 -6.65
C GLU A 294 -4.38 24.21 -8.01
N PRO A 295 -4.56 25.32 -8.74
CA PRO A 295 -3.88 25.54 -10.01
C PRO A 295 -2.36 25.39 -9.87
N GLY A 296 -1.75 24.64 -10.80
CA GLY A 296 -0.30 24.42 -10.82
C GLY A 296 0.18 23.29 -9.91
N ARG A 297 -0.71 22.63 -9.15
CA ARG A 297 -0.35 21.45 -8.36
C ARG A 297 -0.38 20.18 -9.23
N GLY A 298 0.73 19.43 -9.22
CA GLY A 298 0.91 18.13 -9.89
C GLY A 298 1.05 18.20 -11.42
N VAL A 299 0.97 17.04 -12.08
CA VAL A 299 1.35 16.88 -13.50
C VAL A 299 0.19 16.48 -14.42
N ASP A 300 -0.88 15.91 -13.88
CA ASP A 300 -2.09 15.54 -14.65
C ASP A 300 -3.37 15.84 -13.84
N PRO A 301 -3.88 17.09 -13.89
CA PRO A 301 -5.10 17.47 -13.20
C PRO A 301 -6.35 16.71 -13.68
N ALA A 302 -6.37 16.24 -14.94
CA ALA A 302 -7.49 15.52 -15.51
C ALA A 302 -7.59 14.10 -14.90
N ALA A 303 -6.47 13.39 -14.82
CA ALA A 303 -6.39 12.10 -14.13
C ALA A 303 -6.79 12.20 -12.65
N ARG A 304 -6.39 13.29 -11.97
CA ARG A 304 -6.83 13.57 -10.61
C ARG A 304 -8.35 13.77 -10.53
N ALA A 305 -8.94 14.53 -11.43
CA ALA A 305 -10.39 14.73 -11.49
C ALA A 305 -11.14 13.43 -11.80
N GLU A 306 -10.60 12.57 -12.66
CA GLU A 306 -11.14 11.25 -12.98
C GLU A 306 -11.16 10.34 -11.74
N GLY A 307 -10.04 10.22 -11.04
CA GLY A 307 -9.96 9.45 -9.80
C GLY A 307 -10.93 9.94 -8.73
N PHE A 308 -11.06 11.26 -8.59
CA PHE A 308 -12.03 11.86 -7.66
C PHE A 308 -13.47 11.48 -8.02
N ALA A 309 -13.84 11.68 -9.28
CA ALA A 309 -15.20 11.42 -9.71
C ALA A 309 -15.56 9.92 -9.67
N ALA A 310 -14.62 9.02 -9.95
CA ALA A 310 -14.86 7.58 -9.87
C ALA A 310 -15.34 7.13 -8.47
N VAL A 311 -14.83 7.75 -7.40
CA VAL A 311 -15.28 7.47 -6.02
C VAL A 311 -16.68 8.02 -5.77
N LEU A 312 -16.98 9.23 -6.23
CA LEU A 312 -18.30 9.84 -6.05
C LEU A 312 -19.38 9.11 -6.85
N ASP A 313 -19.08 8.73 -8.09
CA ASP A 313 -19.97 8.00 -8.98
C ASP A 313 -20.30 6.62 -8.37
N ALA A 314 -19.30 5.91 -7.84
CA ALA A 314 -19.51 4.64 -7.12
C ALA A 314 -20.39 4.77 -5.86
N ARG A 315 -20.51 5.99 -5.31
CA ARG A 315 -21.32 6.32 -4.13
C ARG A 315 -22.63 7.00 -4.46
N SER A 316 -22.91 7.27 -5.75
CA SER A 316 -24.04 8.11 -6.17
C SER A 316 -24.07 9.49 -5.50
N ILE A 317 -22.88 10.05 -5.21
CA ILE A 317 -22.75 11.39 -4.63
C ILE A 317 -22.57 12.40 -5.76
N PRO A 318 -23.36 13.49 -5.81
CA PRO A 318 -23.21 14.51 -6.84
C PRO A 318 -21.80 15.11 -6.83
N VAL A 319 -21.18 15.18 -8.01
CA VAL A 319 -19.88 15.85 -8.15
C VAL A 319 -20.06 17.35 -7.91
N PRO A 320 -19.29 17.97 -6.99
CA PRO A 320 -19.39 19.41 -6.76
C PRO A 320 -19.15 20.20 -8.03
N THR A 321 -19.95 21.25 -8.28
CA THR A 321 -19.91 22.04 -9.52
C THR A 321 -18.51 22.55 -9.88
N ARG A 322 -17.69 22.90 -8.87
CA ARG A 322 -16.30 23.35 -9.04
C ARG A 322 -15.36 22.26 -9.60
N VAL A 323 -15.63 20.99 -9.36
CA VAL A 323 -14.87 19.87 -9.94
C VAL A 323 -15.36 19.58 -11.36
N GLY A 324 -16.65 19.76 -11.62
CA GLY A 324 -17.25 19.57 -12.94
C GLY A 324 -16.61 20.44 -14.03
N THR A 325 -16.07 21.61 -13.68
CA THR A 325 -15.34 22.48 -14.62
C THR A 325 -13.93 21.99 -14.95
N LEU A 326 -13.37 21.05 -14.18
CA LEU A 326 -12.03 20.47 -14.38
C LEU A 326 -12.06 19.16 -15.17
N ARG A 327 -13.23 18.54 -15.35
CA ARG A 327 -13.36 17.42 -16.29
C ARG A 327 -13.13 17.94 -17.70
N PRO A 328 -12.26 17.30 -18.52
CA PRO A 328 -12.21 17.60 -19.94
C PRO A 328 -13.62 17.41 -20.50
N ARG A 329 -14.18 18.45 -21.14
CA ARG A 329 -15.42 18.30 -21.88
C ARG A 329 -15.14 17.27 -22.95
N GLY A 330 -15.82 16.13 -22.92
CA GLY A 330 -15.63 15.07 -23.92
C GLY A 330 -15.78 15.68 -25.32
N GLU A 331 -14.71 15.63 -26.08
CA GLU A 331 -14.71 15.74 -27.55
C GLU A 331 -15.00 14.36 -28.15
#